data_AF-A0A970T7A2-F1
#
_entry.id   AF-A0A970T7A2-F1
#
_cell.length_a   1.000
_cell.length_b   1.000
_cell.length_c   1.000
_cell.angle_alpha   90.00
_cell.angle_beta   90.00
_cell.angle_gamma   90.00
#
_symmetry.space_group_name_H-M   'P 1'
#
loop_
_entity.id
_entity.type
_entity.pdbx_description
1 polymer ?
#
loop_
_entity_poly.entity_id
_entity_poly.type
_entity_poly.pdbx_seq_one_letter_code
_entity_poly.pdbx_strand_id
1 'polypeptide(L)'
;LTTYKEYDYPFIRLPILKQNEFLYETILDDLSQRDIGTIFHECGINPESEIPIEEQDPKPPKDRKQLDEIVFDALELTENERKEVYRTICKIVWNRITRANSVNN
;
A
#
# COMPACT_ATOMS: atom_id res chain seq x y z
N LEU A 1 -9.06 31.62 10.06
CA LEU A 1 -8.87 31.15 8.67
C LEU A 1 -7.54 30.42 8.59
N THR A 2 -7.55 29.08 8.49
CA THR A 2 -6.35 28.32 8.15
C THR A 2 -6.35 28.13 6.64
N THR A 3 -5.52 28.89 5.94
CA THR A 3 -5.23 28.70 4.52
C THR A 3 -4.55 27.36 4.34
N TYR A 4 -5.22 26.44 3.64
CA TYR A 4 -4.59 25.23 3.10
C TYR A 4 -3.40 25.68 2.25
N LYS A 5 -2.19 25.34 2.67
CA LYS A 5 -1.02 25.39 1.79
C LYS A 5 -1.11 24.15 0.92
N GLU A 6 -1.35 24.32 -0.37
CA GLU A 6 -1.08 23.27 -1.36
C GLU A 6 0.40 22.88 -1.22
N TYR A 7 0.65 21.69 -0.69
CA TYR A 7 1.98 21.12 -0.72
C TYR A 7 2.20 20.58 -2.12
N ASP A 8 2.91 21.35 -2.94
CA ASP A 8 3.51 20.88 -4.18
C ASP A 8 4.60 19.87 -3.80
N TYR A 9 4.28 18.57 -3.79
CA TYR A 9 5.21 17.50 -3.44
C TYR A 9 6.19 17.28 -4.60
N PRO A 10 7.43 17.82 -4.54
CA PRO A 10 8.28 17.97 -5.72
C PRO A 10 8.88 16.65 -6.24
N PHE A 11 8.70 15.55 -5.51
CA PHE A 11 9.49 14.33 -5.69
C PHE A 11 8.69 13.15 -6.22
N ILE A 12 7.36 13.21 -6.20
CA ILE A 12 6.53 12.14 -6.76
C ILE A 12 5.95 12.66 -8.08
N ARG A 13 6.72 12.53 -9.17
CA ARG A 13 6.07 12.48 -10.48
C ARG A 13 5.26 11.19 -10.49
N LEU A 14 3.97 11.31 -10.22
CA LEU A 14 3.04 10.22 -10.46
C LEU A 14 3.22 9.79 -11.93
N PRO A 15 3.47 8.49 -12.19
CA PRO A 15 3.59 8.04 -13.56
C PRO A 15 2.30 8.40 -14.29
N ILE A 16 2.43 8.90 -15.53
CA ILE A 16 1.26 9.15 -16.36
C ILE A 16 0.67 7.78 -16.65
N LEU A 17 -0.44 7.45 -15.97
CA LEU A 17 -1.23 6.26 -16.21
C LEU A 17 -1.87 6.39 -17.60
N LYS A 18 -1.11 6.09 -18.65
CA LYS A 18 -1.60 6.05 -20.02
C LYS A 18 -2.34 4.73 -20.24
N GLN A 19 -3.53 4.58 -19.68
CA GLN A 19 -4.40 3.44 -19.98
C GLN A 19 -5.89 3.73 -19.70
N ASN A 20 -6.73 2.74 -19.97
CA ASN A 20 -8.18 2.79 -20.18
C ASN A 20 -8.94 3.45 -19.01
N GLU A 21 -9.48 4.67 -19.20
CA GLU A 21 -10.20 5.47 -18.19
C GLU A 21 -11.29 4.65 -17.47
N PHE A 22 -12.04 3.84 -18.23
CA PHE A 22 -13.09 2.95 -17.74
C PHE A 22 -12.61 1.87 -16.75
N LEU A 23 -11.39 1.35 -16.93
CA LEU A 23 -10.82 0.34 -16.04
C LEU A 23 -10.51 0.94 -14.66
N TYR A 24 -10.02 2.18 -14.63
CA TYR A 24 -9.71 2.88 -13.38
C TYR A 24 -10.96 3.21 -12.58
N GLU A 25 -12.00 3.70 -13.25
CA GLU A 25 -13.28 3.99 -12.62
C GLU A 25 -13.84 2.73 -11.93
N THR A 26 -13.81 1.59 -12.62
CA THR A 26 -14.32 0.32 -12.04
C THR A 26 -13.53 -0.11 -10.80
N ILE A 27 -12.19 -0.04 -10.84
CA ILE A 27 -11.34 -0.43 -9.70
C ILE A 27 -11.53 0.52 -8.52
N LEU A 28 -11.64 1.82 -8.77
CA LEU A 28 -11.86 2.82 -7.72
C LEU A 28 -13.26 2.71 -7.12
N ASP A 29 -14.27 2.40 -7.93
CA ASP A 29 -15.62 2.12 -7.47
C ASP A 29 -15.61 0.91 -6.54
N ASP A 30 -15.04 -0.23 -6.95
CA ASP A 30 -14.95 -1.44 -6.12
C ASP A 30 -14.26 -1.16 -4.78
N LEU A 31 -13.14 -0.42 -4.78
CA LEU A 31 -12.42 -0.03 -3.57
C LEU A 31 -13.27 0.90 -2.67
N SER A 32 -14.06 1.79 -3.26
CA SER A 32 -14.89 2.76 -2.53
C SER A 32 -16.10 2.13 -1.84
N GLN A 33 -16.56 0.97 -2.32
CA GLN A 33 -17.75 0.30 -1.79
C GLN A 33 -17.48 -0.57 -0.55
N ARG A 34 -16.22 -0.69 -0.12
CA ARG A 34 -15.85 -1.50 1.05
C ARG A 34 -15.14 -0.68 2.12
N ASP A 35 -15.15 -1.21 3.33
CA ASP A 35 -14.32 -0.68 4.40
C ASP A 35 -12.83 -0.92 4.10
N ILE A 36 -12.03 0.12 4.31
CA ILE A 36 -10.56 0.05 4.19
C ILE A 36 -10.02 -0.59 5.47
N GLY A 37 -9.26 -1.68 5.30
CA GLY A 37 -8.66 -2.41 6.40
C GLY A 37 -7.41 -1.73 6.96
N THR A 38 -6.78 -2.39 7.92
CA THR A 38 -5.42 -2.00 8.35
C THR A 38 -4.44 -2.21 7.21
N ILE A 39 -3.29 -1.53 7.24
CA ILE A 39 -2.25 -1.72 6.23
C ILE A 39 -1.81 -3.19 6.10
N PHE A 40 -1.84 -3.93 7.21
CA PHE A 40 -1.55 -5.36 7.27
C PHE A 40 -2.58 -6.17 6.48
N HIS A 41 -3.87 -5.85 6.64
CA HIS A 41 -4.94 -6.48 5.86
C HIS A 41 -4.83 -6.15 4.37
N GLU A 42 -4.63 -4.88 4.02
CA GLU A 42 -4.51 -4.42 2.62
C GLU A 42 -3.29 -5.04 1.90
N CYS A 43 -2.24 -5.39 2.64
CA CYS A 43 -1.06 -6.08 2.11
C CYS A 43 -1.17 -7.63 2.21
N GLY A 44 -2.14 -8.16 2.96
CA GLY A 44 -2.24 -9.58 3.30
C GLY A 44 -1.06 -10.10 4.11
N ILE A 45 -0.51 -9.30 5.03
CA ILE A 45 0.62 -9.63 5.90
C ILE A 45 0.13 -9.66 7.35
N ASN A 46 0.53 -10.65 8.14
CA ASN A 46 0.20 -10.74 9.56
C ASN A 46 1.44 -10.47 10.44
N PRO A 47 1.57 -9.30 11.08
CA PRO A 47 2.74 -8.97 11.90
C PRO A 47 2.86 -9.80 13.18
N GLU A 48 1.79 -10.47 13.62
CA GLU A 48 1.75 -11.31 14.82
C GLU A 48 1.99 -12.79 14.50
N SER A 49 2.25 -13.14 13.24
CA SER A 49 2.60 -14.50 12.84
C SER A 49 3.98 -14.91 13.37
N GLU A 50 4.23 -16.22 13.50
CA GLU A 50 5.55 -16.78 13.77
C GLU A 50 6.55 -16.52 12.62
N ILE A 51 6.04 -16.36 11.39
CA ILE A 51 6.87 -16.06 10.21
C ILE A 51 7.18 -14.56 10.21
N PRO A 52 8.47 -14.15 10.14
CA PRO A 52 8.84 -12.75 10.04
C PRO A 52 8.17 -12.04 8.85
N ILE A 53 7.81 -10.76 8.99
CA ILE A 53 7.16 -9.96 7.92
C ILE A 53 7.94 -10.05 6.60
N GLU A 54 9.27 -10.03 6.69
CA GLU A 54 10.20 -10.09 5.55
C GLU A 54 10.13 -11.42 4.78
N GLU A 55 9.66 -12.50 5.42
CA GLU A 55 9.59 -13.84 4.84
C GLU A 55 8.16 -14.21 4.39
N GLN A 56 7.15 -13.44 4.82
CA GLN A 56 5.76 -13.70 4.44
C GLN A 56 5.51 -13.42 2.95
N ASP A 57 4.62 -14.21 2.34
CA ASP A 57 4.14 -13.98 0.97
C ASP A 57 2.90 -13.07 1.01
N PRO A 58 2.98 -11.84 0.44
CA PRO A 58 1.86 -10.88 0.50
C PRO A 58 0.64 -11.38 -0.27
N LYS A 59 -0.54 -11.25 0.34
CA LYS A 59 -1.83 -11.66 -0.25
C LYS A 59 -2.86 -10.53 -0.18
N PRO A 60 -2.62 -9.41 -0.89
CA PRO A 60 -3.54 -8.28 -0.88
C PRO A 60 -4.94 -8.69 -1.40
N PRO A 61 -6.01 -8.01 -0.97
CA PRO A 61 -7.34 -8.16 -1.55
C PRO A 61 -7.33 -7.98 -3.08
N LYS A 62 -8.28 -8.61 -3.77
CA LYS A 62 -8.29 -8.70 -5.24
C LYS A 62 -8.30 -7.32 -5.90
N ASP A 63 -9.21 -6.46 -5.47
CA ASP A 63 -9.36 -5.07 -5.93
C ASP A 63 -8.10 -4.23 -5.67
N ARG A 64 -7.50 -4.39 -4.47
CA ARG A 64 -6.25 -3.73 -4.11
C ARG A 64 -5.10 -4.19 -5.01
N LYS A 65 -5.01 -5.50 -5.25
CA LYS A 65 -4.02 -6.09 -6.16
C LYS A 65 -4.16 -5.55 -7.58
N GLN A 66 -5.38 -5.41 -8.09
CA GLN A 66 -5.63 -4.86 -9.44
C GLN A 66 -5.12 -3.43 -9.57
N LEU A 67 -5.35 -2.58 -8.57
CA LEU A 67 -4.80 -1.23 -8.55
C LEU A 67 -3.27 -1.24 -8.47
N ASP A 68 -2.73 -2.03 -7.56
CA ASP A 68 -1.29 -2.10 -7.30
C ASP A 68 -0.52 -2.63 -8.52
N GLU A 69 -1.07 -3.60 -9.26
CA GLU A 69 -0.49 -4.08 -10.53
C GLU A 69 -0.31 -2.95 -11.54
N ILE A 70 -1.32 -2.08 -11.70
CA ILE A 70 -1.23 -0.96 -12.66
C ILE A 70 -0.14 0.04 -12.23
N VAL A 71 -0.06 0.34 -10.93
CA VAL A 71 0.97 1.24 -10.40
C VAL A 71 2.36 0.63 -10.54
N PHE A 72 2.51 -0.66 -10.21
CA PHE A 72 3.78 -1.37 -10.29
C PHE A 72 4.25 -1.58 -11.73
N ASP A 73 3.33 -1.81 -12.67
CA ASP A 73 3.63 -1.86 -14.10
C ASP A 73 4.14 -0.50 -14.60
N ALA A 74 3.49 0.58 -14.17
CA ALA A 74 3.91 1.95 -14.53
C ALA A 74 5.27 2.35 -13.93
N LEU A 75 5.68 1.69 -12.84
CA LEU A 75 6.99 1.83 -12.20
C LEU A 75 8.01 0.78 -12.66
N GLU A 76 7.63 -0.11 -13.59
CA GLU A 76 8.46 -1.19 -14.13
C GLU A 76 9.04 -2.13 -13.05
N LEU A 77 8.29 -2.37 -11.96
CA LEU A 77 8.75 -3.22 -10.86
C LEU A 77 8.66 -4.71 -11.22
N THR A 78 9.73 -5.45 -10.88
CA THR A 78 9.77 -6.91 -10.91
C THR A 78 8.87 -7.53 -9.83
N GLU A 79 8.49 -8.80 -9.98
CA GLU A 79 7.64 -9.49 -8.99
C GLU A 79 8.25 -9.45 -7.57
N ASN A 80 9.57 -9.60 -7.45
CA ASN A 80 10.25 -9.55 -6.17
C ASN A 80 10.18 -8.15 -5.55
N GLU A 81 10.39 -7.09 -6.34
CA GLU A 81 10.27 -5.71 -5.86
C GLU A 81 8.85 -5.40 -5.40
N ARG A 82 7.83 -5.89 -6.10
CA ARG A 82 6.41 -5.75 -5.67
C ARG A 82 6.18 -6.36 -4.30
N LYS A 83 6.70 -7.56 -4.05
CA LYS A 83 6.60 -8.22 -2.73
C LYS A 83 7.34 -7.43 -1.65
N GLU A 84 8.52 -6.92 -1.96
CA GLU A 84 9.31 -6.10 -1.05
C GLU A 84 8.63 -4.78 -0.68
N VAL A 85 7.86 -4.16 -1.59
CA VAL A 85 7.06 -2.97 -1.27
C VAL A 85 6.07 -3.27 -0.15
N TYR A 86 5.28 -4.35 -0.26
CA TYR A 86 4.31 -4.72 0.78
C TYR A 86 4.99 -5.02 2.13
N ARG A 87 6.05 -5.83 2.11
CA ARG A 87 6.81 -6.22 3.31
C ARG A 87 7.42 -5.01 4.00
N THR A 88 8.06 -4.13 3.24
CA THR A 88 8.74 -2.94 3.76
C THR A 88 7.75 -1.99 4.43
N ILE A 89 6.60 -1.71 3.79
CA ILE A 89 5.59 -0.83 4.36
C ILE A 89 5.05 -1.42 5.67
N CYS A 90 4.69 -2.71 5.67
CA CYS A 90 4.21 -3.39 6.87
C CYS A 90 5.26 -3.38 7.98
N LYS A 91 6.53 -3.62 7.66
CA LYS A 91 7.62 -3.60 8.62
C LYS A 91 7.81 -2.23 9.25
N ILE A 92 7.76 -1.16 8.45
CA ILE A 92 7.89 0.22 8.94
C ILE A 92 6.75 0.56 9.90
N VAL A 93 5.51 0.22 9.54
CA VAL A 93 4.34 0.49 10.39
C VAL A 93 4.43 -0.32 11.69
N TRP A 94 4.77 -1.59 11.61
CA TRP A 94 4.93 -2.45 12.78
C TRP A 94 6.01 -1.94 13.74
N ASN A 95 7.17 -1.52 13.21
CA ASN A 95 8.24 -0.93 14.00
C ASN A 95 7.81 0.36 14.73
N ARG A 96 6.88 1.13 14.15
CA ARG A 96 6.31 2.32 14.81
C ARG A 96 5.32 1.96 15.91
N ILE A 97 4.43 1.00 15.66
CA ILE A 97 3.44 0.54 16.65
C ILE A 97 4.14 -0.09 17.87
N THR A 98 5.08 -1.01 17.63
CA THR A 98 5.84 -1.68 18.69
C THR A 98 6.61 -0.68 19.54
N ARG A 99 7.24 0.33 18.94
CA ARG A 99 7.93 1.41 19.65
C ARG A 99 6.97 2.28 20.46
N ALA A 100 5.80 2.62 19.93
CA ALA A 100 4.80 3.38 20.67
C ALA A 100 4.33 2.62 21.91
N ASN A 101 4.12 1.30 21.77
CA ASN A 101 3.71 0.43 22.87
C ASN A 101 4.82 0.20 23.91
N SER A 102 6.10 0.25 23.52
CA SER A 102 7.22 0.08 24.45
C SER A 102 7.47 1.28 25.36
N VAL A 103 6.91 2.46 25.05
CA VAL A 103 7.06 3.68 25.86
C VAL A 103 5.92 3.82 26.89
N ASN A 104 4.78 3.18 26.63
CA ASN A 104 3.61 3.18 27.52
C ASN A 104 3.66 2.07 28.60
N ASN A 105 4.67 1.19 28.54
CA ASN A 105 4.99 0.18 29.55
C ASN A 105 6.27 0.56 30.29
#